data_AF-A0A816ENM8-F1
#
_entry.id   AF-A0A816ENM8-F1
#
_cell.length_a   1.000
_cell.length_b   1.000
_cell.length_c   1.000
_cell.angle_alpha   90.00
_cell.angle_beta   90.00
_cell.angle_gamma   90.00
#
_symmetry.space_group_name_H-M   'P 1'
#
loop_
_entity.id
_entity.type
_entity.pdbx_description
1 polymer ?
#
loop_
_entity_poly.entity_id
_entity_poly.type
_entity_poly.pdbx_seq_one_letter_code
_entity_poly.pdbx_strand_id
1 'polypeptide(L)' 'LVTALNPHIGYDKAAQIAKKAHKDGTTLREAAFALGHVTEEQFEKWVNPKDMV' A
#
# COMPACT_ATOMS: atom_id res chain seq x y z
N LEU A 1 -4.35 4.29 -5.81
CA LEU A 1 -3.75 3.10 -5.15
C LEU A 1 -3.43 3.38 -3.67
N VAL A 2 -2.56 4.34 -3.33
CA VAL A 2 -2.25 4.68 -1.92
C VAL A 2 -3.45 5.26 -1.14
N THR A 3 -4.39 5.91 -1.83
CA THR A 3 -5.61 6.46 -1.23
C THR A 3 -6.52 5.41 -0.61
N ALA A 4 -6.54 4.18 -1.14
CA ALA A 4 -7.31 3.09 -0.56
C ALA A 4 -6.66 2.55 0.73
N LEU A 5 -5.35 2.71 0.89
CA LEU A 5 -4.62 2.32 2.10
C LEU A 5 -4.73 3.36 3.22
N ASN A 6 -4.90 4.65 2.88
CA ASN A 6 -5.00 5.75 3.85
C ASN A 6 -5.98 5.51 5.02
N PRO A 7 -7.23 5.03 4.83
CA PRO A 7 -8.15 4.78 5.94
C PRO A 7 -7.79 3.56 6.81
N HIS A 8 -6.98 2.63 6.30
CA HIS A 8 -6.63 1.39 7.00
C HIS A 8 -5.31 1.47 7.77
N ILE A 9 -4.29 2.08 7.16
CA ILE A 9 -2.95 2.19 7.75
C ILE A 9 -2.57 3.61 8.15
N GLY A 10 -3.40 4.60 7.80
CA GLY A 10 -3.12 6.02 8.02
C GLY A 10 -2.28 6.64 6.90
N TYR A 11 -2.45 7.95 6.71
CA TYR A 11 -1.76 8.75 5.69
C TYR A 11 -0.24 8.63 5.79
N ASP A 12 0.32 8.67 7.00
CA ASP A 12 1.77 8.62 7.21
C ASP A 12 2.39 7.30 6.71
N LYS A 13 1.81 6.17 7.10
CA LYS A 13 2.28 4.84 6.67
C LYS A 13 2.09 4.63 5.18
N ALA A 14 0.97 5.09 4.64
CA ALA A 14 0.69 5.01 3.21
C ALA A 14 1.71 5.83 2.39
N ALA A 15 2.08 7.03 2.87
CA ALA A 15 3.12 7.85 2.27
C ALA A 15 4.52 7.21 2.38
N GLN A 16 4.83 6.56 3.51
CA GLN A 16 6.10 5.82 3.66
C GLN A 16 6.21 4.66 2.67
N ILE A 17 5.15 3.87 2.52
CA ILE A 17 5.08 2.77 1.54
C ILE A 17 5.26 3.31 0.13
N ALA A 18 4.58 4.40 -0.23
CA ALA A 18 4.69 5.01 -1.55
C ALA A 18 6.11 5.53 -1.83
N LYS A 19 6.74 6.20 -0.86
CA LYS A 19 8.14 6.65 -0.99
C LYS A 19 9.11 5.48 -1.10
N LYS A 20 8.91 4.43 -0.31
CA LYS A 20 9.73 3.20 -0.31
C LYS A 20 9.62 2.50 -1.67
N ALA A 21 8.39 2.24 -2.13
CA ALA A 21 8.11 1.65 -3.43
C ALA A 21 8.77 2.45 -4.57
N HIS A 22 8.60 3.78 -4.58
CA HIS A 22 9.17 4.63 -5.60
C HIS A 22 10.71 4.68 -5.57
N LYS A 23 11.31 4.65 -4.37
CA LYS A 23 12.76 4.71 -4.19
C LYS A 23 13.46 3.39 -4.51
N ASP A 24 12.88 2.26 -4.09
CA ASP A 24 13.39 0.92 -4.38
C ASP A 24 13.00 0.45 -5.80
N GLY A 25 12.10 1.15 -6.49
CA GLY A 25 11.54 0.71 -7.77
C GLY A 25 10.65 -0.54 -7.63
N THR A 26 10.17 -0.81 -6.42
CA THR A 26 9.33 -1.96 -6.09
C THR A 26 7.85 -1.58 -6.14
N THR A 27 6.98 -2.59 -6.11
CA THR A 27 5.54 -2.34 -6.07
C THR A 27 5.10 -1.82 -4.70
N LEU A 28 3.98 -1.09 -4.66
CA LEU A 28 3.36 -0.68 -3.39
C LEU A 28 3.07 -1.87 -2.47
N ARG A 29 2.74 -3.02 -3.06
CA ARG A 29 2.51 -4.29 -2.36
C ARG A 29 3.80 -4.71 -1.64
N GLU A 30 4.89 -4.86 -2.38
CA GLU A 30 6.18 -5.27 -1.82
C GLU A 30 6.71 -4.30 -0.78
N ALA A 31 6.61 -2.99 -1.02
CA ALA A 31 7.01 -1.99 -0.04
C ALA A 31 6.17 -2.09 1.25
N ALA A 32 4.87 -2.39 1.14
CA ALA A 32 3.99 -2.50 2.29
C ALA A 32 4.25 -3.78 3.11
N PHE A 33 4.61 -4.88 2.45
CA PHE A 33 5.12 -6.08 3.09
C PHE A 33 6.48 -5.89 3.75
N ALA A 34 7.41 -5.23 3.04
CA ALA A 34 8.76 -4.97 3.53
C ALA A 34 8.75 -4.08 4.79
N LEU A 35 7.79 -3.16 4.88
CA LEU A 35 7.56 -2.33 6.06
C LEU A 35 6.74 -3.05 7.16
N GLY A 36 6.23 -4.26 6.89
CA GLY A 36 5.39 -5.01 7.81
C GLY A 36 4.08 -4.28 8.16
N HIS A 37 3.65 -3.37 7.30
CA HIS A 37 2.48 -2.54 7.57
C HIS A 37 1.17 -3.21 7.15
N VAL A 38 1.24 -4.12 6.16
CA VAL A 38 0.09 -4.86 5.64
C VAL A 38 0.52 -6.26 5.19
N THR A 39 -0.41 -7.20 5.23
CA THR A 39 -0.27 -8.54 4.65
C THR A 39 -0.87 -8.60 3.24
N GLU A 40 -0.65 -9.70 2.50
CA GLU A 40 -1.14 -9.85 1.12
C GLU A 40 -2.64 -9.68 1.07
N GLU A 41 -3.32 -10.40 1.96
CA GLU A 41 -4.77 -10.41 2.04
C GLU A 41 -5.34 -9.02 2.35
N GLN A 42 -4.69 -8.25 3.23
CA GLN A 42 -5.08 -6.88 3.52
C GLN A 42 -4.86 -5.97 2.33
N PHE A 43 -3.70 -6.09 1.67
CA PHE A 43 -3.40 -5.30 0.48
C PHE A 43 -4.36 -5.63 -0.66
N GLU A 44 -4.68 -6.89 -0.93
CA GLU A 44 -5.63 -7.28 -1.98
C GLU A 44 -7.07 -6.88 -1.66
N LYS A 45 -7.44 -6.91 -0.38
CA LYS A 45 -8.77 -6.50 0.07
C LYS A 45 -8.97 -4.98 0.00
N TRP A 46 -7.91 -4.20 0.20
CA TRP A 46 -7.97 -2.73 0.16
C TRP A 46 -7.62 -2.17 -1.22
N VAL A 47 -6.67 -2.77 -1.91
CA VAL A 47 -6.21 -2.41 -3.26
C VAL A 47 -6.86 -3.37 -4.24
N ASN A 48 -8.17 -3.21 -4.42
CA ASN A 48 -8.92 -3.97 -5.41
C ASN A 48 -9.15 -3.09 -6.65
N PRO A 49 -8.48 -3.35 -7.78
CA PRO A 49 -8.64 -2.55 -9.00
C PRO A 49 -10.05 -2.64 -9.61
N LYS A 50 -10.88 -3.60 -9.17
CA LYS A 50 -12.29 -3.71 -9.59
C LYS A 50 -13.22 -2.69 -8.90
N ASP A 51 -12.82 -2.12 -7.77
CA ASP A 51 -13.60 -1.12 -7.04
C ASP A 51 -13.19 0.32 -7.39
N MET A 52 -12.18 0.48 -8.27
CA MET A 52 -11.72 1.76 -8.76
C MET A 52 -12.44 2.10 -10.09
N VAL A 53 -13.68 2.57 -10.00
CA VAL A 53 -14.33 3.36 -11.06
C VAL A 53 -14.06 4.84 -10.82
#